data_AF-A0AA92X168-F1
#
_entry.id   AF-A0AA92X168-F1
#
_cell.length_a   1.000
_cell.length_b   1.000
_cell.length_c   1.000
_cell.angle_alpha   90.00
_cell.angle_beta   90.00
_cell.angle_gamma   90.00
#
_symmetry.space_group_name_H-M   'P 1'
#
loop_
_entity.id
_entity.type
_entity.pdbx_description
1 polymer ?
#
loop_
_entity_poly.entity_id
_entity_poly.type
_entity_poly.pdbx_seq_one_letter_code
_entity_poly.pdbx_strand_id
1 'polypeptide(L)'
;MKELTAGEVEIVSGAGLISGAVGFVGDVVIDTVKLSNDVLNTRTISSVGQVFNAVGLGSIHNAADSIGYAAFKTVAGVGSLLGGDASRIEYHYENEWGA
;
A
#
# COMPACT_ATOMS: atom_id res chain seq x y z
N MET A 1 -1.78 32.61 -34.42
CA MET A 1 -2.14 31.90 -33.18
C MET A 1 -1.07 30.84 -32.94
N LYS A 2 -0.58 30.68 -31.71
CA LYS A 2 0.38 29.63 -31.34
C LYS A 2 -0.43 28.42 -30.85
N GLU A 3 -0.20 27.25 -31.41
CA GLU A 3 -0.75 26.01 -30.86
C GLU A 3 -0.01 25.64 -29.57
N LEU A 4 -0.76 25.20 -28.58
CA LEU A 4 -0.22 24.75 -27.30
C LEU A 4 0.28 23.32 -27.44
N THR A 5 1.38 23.01 -26.76
CA THR A 5 1.83 21.63 -26.56
C THR A 5 0.89 20.88 -25.61
N ALA A 6 0.91 19.55 -25.65
CA ALA A 6 0.06 18.72 -24.78
C ALA A 6 0.23 19.06 -23.28
N GLY A 7 1.46 19.31 -22.83
CA GLY A 7 1.74 19.72 -21.45
C GLY A 7 1.23 21.12 -21.12
N GLU A 8 1.32 22.08 -22.05
CA GLU A 8 0.73 23.41 -21.87
C GLU A 8 -0.81 23.32 -21.81
N VAL A 9 -1.44 22.44 -22.60
CA VAL A 9 -2.88 22.17 -22.52
C VAL A 9 -3.25 21.55 -21.17
N GLU A 10 -2.46 20.61 -20.67
CA GLU A 10 -2.70 19.93 -19.38
C GLU A 10 -2.61 20.89 -18.18
N ILE A 11 -1.69 21.85 -18.23
CA ILE A 11 -1.53 22.90 -17.23
C ILE A 11 -2.68 23.91 -17.28
N VAL A 12 -3.02 24.41 -18.48
CA VAL A 12 -4.06 25.46 -18.66
C VAL A 12 -5.47 24.89 -18.46
N SER A 13 -5.69 23.61 -18.74
CA SER A 13 -6.96 22.91 -18.47
C SER A 13 -7.15 22.52 -16.99
N GLY A 14 -6.12 22.67 -16.15
CA GLY A 14 -6.14 22.23 -14.75
C GLY A 14 -6.05 20.70 -14.58
N ALA A 15 -5.98 19.93 -15.66
CA ALA A 15 -5.83 18.48 -15.62
C ALA A 15 -4.54 18.05 -14.89
N GLY A 16 -3.45 18.81 -15.04
CA GLY A 16 -2.18 18.54 -14.35
C GLY A 16 -2.21 18.85 -12.85
N LEU A 17 -3.03 19.81 -12.42
CA LEU A 17 -3.25 20.10 -11.00
C LEU A 17 -4.15 19.05 -10.35
N ILE A 18 -5.18 18.60 -11.06
CA ILE A 18 -6.09 17.54 -10.60
C ILE A 18 -5.36 16.20 -10.56
N SER A 19 -4.57 15.86 -11.58
CA SER A 19 -3.77 14.62 -11.59
C SER A 19 -2.72 14.62 -10.49
N GLY A 20 -2.05 15.76 -10.24
CA GLY A 20 -1.11 15.91 -9.14
C GLY A 20 -1.77 15.81 -7.74
N ALA A 21 -2.94 16.42 -7.56
CA ALA A 21 -3.66 16.34 -6.28
C ALA A 21 -4.24 14.95 -6.01
N VAL A 22 -4.78 14.28 -7.03
CA VAL A 22 -5.28 12.91 -6.92
C VAL A 22 -4.13 11.94 -6.64
N GLY A 23 -3.02 12.06 -7.38
CA GLY A 23 -1.80 11.29 -7.15
C GLY A 23 -1.26 11.45 -5.72
N PHE A 24 -1.25 12.68 -5.19
CA PHE A 24 -0.87 12.91 -3.79
C PHE A 24 -1.78 12.18 -2.79
N VAL A 25 -3.10 12.17 -3.01
CA VAL A 25 -4.02 11.40 -2.16
C VAL A 25 -3.75 9.91 -2.29
N GLY A 26 -3.52 9.42 -3.51
CA GLY A 26 -3.12 8.04 -3.77
C GLY A 26 -1.85 7.65 -2.99
N ASP A 27 -0.82 8.48 -3.06
CA ASP A 27 0.44 8.28 -2.34
C ASP A 27 0.27 8.25 -0.82
N VAL A 28 -0.56 9.13 -0.24
CA VAL A 28 -0.85 9.11 1.20
C VAL A 28 -1.53 7.80 1.63
N VAL A 29 -2.45 7.29 0.81
CA VAL A 29 -3.09 5.99 1.06
C VAL A 29 -2.05 4.87 1.00
N ILE A 30 -1.21 4.85 -0.02
CA ILE A 30 -0.13 3.87 -0.16
C ILE A 30 0.84 3.95 1.03
N ASP A 31 1.25 5.14 1.45
CA ASP A 31 2.17 5.32 2.58
C ASP A 31 1.57 4.84 3.90
N THR A 32 0.26 5.02 4.09
CA THR A 32 -0.43 4.50 5.28
C THR A 32 -0.40 2.97 5.31
N VAL A 33 -0.67 2.32 4.16
CA VAL A 33 -0.58 0.86 4.05
C VAL A 33 0.85 0.38 4.23
N LYS A 34 1.81 1.05 3.61
CA LYS A 34 3.24 0.75 3.74
C LYS A 34 3.67 0.82 5.19
N LEU A 35 3.42 1.94 5.88
CA LEU A 35 3.80 2.13 7.28
C LEU A 35 3.19 1.05 8.18
N SER A 36 1.94 0.68 7.94
CA SER A 36 1.27 -0.37 8.70
C SER A 36 2.00 -1.72 8.54
N ASN A 37 2.38 -2.08 7.30
CA ASN A 37 3.11 -3.32 7.04
C ASN A 37 4.55 -3.26 7.56
N ASP A 38 5.26 -2.13 7.42
CA ASP A 38 6.59 -1.92 7.99
C ASP A 38 6.58 -2.12 9.51
N VAL A 39 5.55 -1.60 10.21
CA VAL A 39 5.38 -1.78 11.66
C VAL A 39 5.17 -3.25 12.01
N LEU A 40 4.29 -3.96 11.29
CA LEU A 40 4.06 -5.39 11.50
C LEU A 40 5.34 -6.22 11.23
N ASN A 41 6.12 -5.84 10.22
CA ASN A 41 7.40 -6.44 9.88
C ASN A 41 8.53 -6.15 10.88
N THR A 42 8.33 -5.26 11.85
CA THR A 42 9.32 -5.08 12.92
C THR A 42 9.43 -6.35 13.75
N ARG A 43 10.66 -6.68 14.18
CA ARG A 43 10.92 -7.86 15.02
C ARG A 43 10.06 -7.90 16.27
N THR A 44 9.76 -6.75 16.87
CA THR A 44 8.94 -6.67 18.08
C THR A 44 7.50 -7.11 17.81
N ILE A 45 6.87 -6.63 16.73
CA ILE A 45 5.48 -6.97 16.44
C ILE A 45 5.36 -8.37 15.85
N SER A 46 6.17 -8.70 14.84
CA SER A 46 6.19 -10.04 14.23
C SER A 46 6.50 -11.15 15.25
N SER A 47 7.25 -10.86 16.34
CA SER A 47 7.51 -11.86 17.39
C SER A 47 6.25 -12.46 18.02
N VAL A 48 5.12 -11.73 18.06
CA VAL A 48 3.85 -12.24 18.60
C VAL A 48 3.33 -13.39 17.74
N GLY A 49 3.32 -13.22 16.43
CA GLY A 49 2.95 -14.26 15.47
C GLY A 49 3.88 -15.46 15.51
N GLN A 50 5.19 -15.20 15.65
CA GLN A 50 6.19 -16.26 15.81
C GLN A 50 5.99 -17.08 17.10
N VAL A 51 5.55 -16.45 18.20
CA VAL A 51 5.16 -17.20 19.41
C VAL A 51 3.94 -18.08 19.14
N PHE A 52 2.94 -17.59 18.40
CA PHE A 52 1.78 -18.40 18.02
C PHE A 52 2.20 -19.62 17.20
N ASN A 53 3.12 -19.44 16.24
CA ASN A 53 3.71 -20.55 15.48
C ASN A 53 4.38 -21.56 16.41
N ALA A 54 5.20 -21.10 17.36
CA ALA A 54 5.96 -21.95 18.27
C ALA A 54 5.09 -22.80 19.22
N VAL A 55 3.89 -22.32 19.58
CA VAL A 55 2.95 -23.06 20.46
C VAL A 55 1.90 -23.86 19.69
N GLY A 56 2.07 -24.04 18.37
CA GLY A 56 1.18 -24.85 17.53
C GLY A 56 -0.08 -24.13 17.04
N LEU A 57 -0.13 -22.79 17.16
CA LEU A 57 -1.23 -21.95 16.70
C LEU A 57 -0.93 -21.25 15.37
N GLY A 58 -0.02 -21.79 14.57
CA GLY A 58 0.40 -21.17 13.31
C GLY A 58 -0.72 -21.02 12.28
N SER A 59 -1.75 -21.87 12.31
CA SER A 59 -2.93 -21.71 11.46
C SER A 59 -3.78 -20.48 11.83
N ILE A 60 -3.86 -20.14 13.13
CA ILE A 60 -4.56 -18.94 13.59
C ILE A 60 -3.78 -17.70 13.17
N HIS A 61 -2.46 -17.73 13.34
CA HIS A 61 -1.57 -16.66 12.90
C HIS A 61 -1.66 -16.43 11.39
N ASN A 62 -1.50 -17.48 10.59
CA ASN A 62 -1.63 -17.39 9.13
C ASN A 62 -3.00 -16.86 8.69
N ALA A 63 -4.10 -17.26 9.36
CA ALA A 63 -5.43 -16.74 9.07
C ALA A 63 -5.55 -15.24 9.38
N ALA A 64 -5.00 -14.78 10.51
CA ALA A 64 -4.98 -13.37 10.87
C ALA A 64 -4.19 -12.54 9.83
N ASP A 65 -2.99 -13.00 9.47
CA ASP A 65 -2.18 -12.31 8.48
C ASP A 65 -2.83 -12.31 7.09
N SER A 66 -3.48 -13.40 6.69
CA SER A 66 -4.20 -13.49 5.41
C SER A 66 -5.35 -12.47 5.33
N ILE A 67 -6.09 -12.29 6.43
CA ILE A 67 -7.17 -11.30 6.51
C ILE A 67 -6.57 -9.88 6.43
N GLY A 68 -5.50 -9.61 7.18
CA GLY A 68 -4.79 -8.34 7.12
C GLY A 68 -4.28 -8.04 5.71
N TYR A 69 -3.69 -9.03 5.04
CA TYR A 69 -3.19 -8.95 3.68
C TYR A 69 -4.28 -8.57 2.67
N ALA A 70 -5.43 -9.26 2.72
CA ALA A 70 -6.56 -8.94 1.85
C ALA A 70 -7.07 -7.50 2.07
N ALA A 71 -7.13 -7.06 3.33
CA ALA A 71 -7.51 -5.67 3.66
C ALA A 71 -6.48 -4.66 3.12
N PHE A 72 -5.19 -4.90 3.34
CA PHE A 72 -4.12 -4.02 2.85
C PHE A 72 -4.06 -3.95 1.32
N LYS A 73 -4.17 -5.09 0.61
CA LYS A 73 -4.25 -5.11 -0.87
C LYS A 73 -5.46 -4.34 -1.38
N THR A 74 -6.59 -4.42 -0.69
CA THR A 74 -7.81 -3.67 -1.05
C THR A 74 -7.58 -2.16 -0.93
N VAL A 75 -7.05 -1.71 0.21
CA VAL A 75 -6.76 -0.28 0.44
C VAL A 75 -5.67 0.22 -0.50
N ALA A 76 -4.61 -0.57 -0.72
CA ALA A 76 -3.57 -0.26 -1.69
C ALA A 76 -4.13 -0.18 -3.12
N GLY A 77 -5.09 -1.03 -3.49
CA GLY A 77 -5.78 -0.96 -4.77
C GLY A 77 -6.54 0.37 -4.95
N VAL A 78 -7.18 0.88 -3.89
CA VAL A 78 -7.77 2.23 -3.89
C VAL A 78 -6.69 3.30 -4.05
N GLY A 79 -5.59 3.20 -3.31
CA GLY A 79 -4.44 4.12 -3.45
C GLY A 79 -3.87 4.15 -4.88
N SER A 80 -3.70 3.00 -5.51
CA SER A 80 -3.24 2.87 -6.90
C SER A 80 -4.24 3.44 -7.89
N LEU A 81 -5.55 3.23 -7.68
CA LEU A 81 -6.58 3.84 -8.53
C LEU A 81 -6.55 5.37 -8.46
N LEU A 82 -6.15 5.92 -7.31
CA LEU A 82 -5.91 7.34 -7.10
C LEU A 82 -4.50 7.78 -7.56
N GLY A 83 -3.76 6.94 -8.26
CA GLY A 83 -2.46 7.30 -8.84
C GLY A 83 -1.25 7.10 -7.93
N GLY A 84 -1.41 6.48 -6.76
CA GLY A 84 -0.30 6.11 -5.89
C GLY A 84 0.45 4.85 -6.38
N ASP A 85 1.69 4.66 -5.91
CA ASP A 85 2.53 3.51 -6.29
C ASP A 85 2.55 2.39 -5.24
N ALA A 86 1.70 1.37 -5.41
CA ALA A 86 1.66 0.23 -4.49
C ALA A 86 2.89 -0.68 -4.52
N SER A 87 3.81 -0.54 -5.49
CA SER A 87 5.04 -1.36 -5.54
C SER A 87 6.00 -1.09 -4.38
N ARG A 88 5.80 0.03 -3.67
CA ARG A 88 6.57 0.42 -2.47
C ARG A 88 6.18 -0.36 -1.21
N ILE A 89 5.12 -1.15 -1.24
CA ILE A 89 4.61 -1.87 -0.08
C ILE A 89 5.23 -3.27 -0.03
N GLU A 90 5.98 -3.55 1.03
CA GLU A 90 6.39 -4.90 1.41
C GLU A 90 5.35 -5.47 2.39
N TYR A 91 4.45 -6.33 1.91
CA TYR A 91 3.35 -6.80 2.73
C TYR A 91 3.81 -7.76 3.83
N HIS A 92 3.27 -7.60 5.04
CA HIS A 92 3.64 -8.42 6.18
C HIS A 92 3.44 -9.92 5.92
N TYR A 93 2.31 -10.28 5.34
CA TYR A 93 2.01 -11.66 4.96
C TYR A 93 3.02 -12.25 3.96
N GLU A 94 3.38 -11.50 2.92
CA GLU A 94 4.35 -11.96 1.91
C GLU A 94 5.74 -12.15 2.54
N ASN A 95 6.17 -11.21 3.40
CA ASN A 95 7.42 -11.30 4.14
C ASN A 95 7.46 -12.49 5.13
N GLU A 96 6.37 -12.76 5.84
CA GLU A 96 6.28 -13.82 6.86
C GLU A 96 6.13 -15.22 6.23
N TRP A 97 5.41 -15.34 5.11
CA TRP A 97 5.00 -16.63 4.53
C TRP A 97 5.58 -16.93 3.13
N GLY A 98 6.30 -15.99 2.51
CA GLY A 98 6.98 -16.19 1.22
C GLY A 98 6.04 -16.32 0.00
N ALA A 99 4.88 -15.66 0.07
CA ALA A 99 3.85 -15.69 -0.98
C ALA A 99 4.13 -14.72 -2.13
#